data_AF-J9FGR5-F1
#
_entry.id   AF-J9FGR5-F1
#
_cell.length_a   1.000
_cell.length_b   1.000
_cell.length_c   1.000
_cell.angle_alpha   90.00
_cell.angle_beta   90.00
_cell.angle_gamma   90.00
#
_symmetry.space_group_name_H-M   'P 1'
#
loop_
_entity.id
_entity.type
_entity.pdbx_description
1 polymer ?
#
loop_
_entity_poly.entity_id
_entity_poly.type
_entity_poly.pdbx_seq_one_letter_code
_entity_poly.pdbx_strand_id
1 'polypeptide(L)' 'METSPVTCRTLEGFYHIDGHTFEKQYKEVLSGFRNWDQLEHADEWLLFPDNIGPSIAIDESSLSNGELYTFVTNR' A
#
# COMPACT_ATOMS: atom_id res chain seq x y z
N MET A 1 -6.31 6.69 -17.49
CA MET A 1 -5.97 5.96 -16.25
C MET A 1 -6.38 6.85 -15.09
N GLU A 2 -7.08 6.32 -14.10
CA GLU A 2 -7.48 7.05 -12.90
C GLU A 2 -6.23 7.60 -12.18
N THR A 3 -6.16 8.92 -12.01
CA THR A 3 -5.00 9.64 -11.43
C THR A 3 -5.17 9.96 -9.95
N SER A 4 -6.29 9.56 -9.37
CA SER A 4 -6.68 9.87 -7.99
C SER A 4 -6.81 8.58 -7.20
N PRO A 5 -6.33 8.51 -5.95
CA PRO A 5 -6.49 7.31 -5.13
C PRO A 5 -7.98 7.02 -4.90
N VAL A 6 -8.44 5.91 -5.46
CA VAL A 6 -9.82 5.42 -5.35
C VAL A 6 -9.92 4.55 -4.10
N THR A 7 -10.80 4.92 -3.18
CA THR A 7 -11.13 4.09 -2.01
C THR A 7 -12.30 3.16 -2.33
N CYS A 8 -12.52 2.12 -1.52
CA CYS A 8 -13.73 1.29 -1.64
C CYS A 8 -15.02 2.12 -1.59
N ARG A 9 -15.00 3.27 -0.90
CA ARG A 9 -16.14 4.20 -0.81
C ARG A 9 -16.42 4.96 -2.10
N THR A 10 -15.40 5.26 -2.89
CA THR A 10 -15.63 5.89 -4.20
C THR A 10 -16.33 4.95 -5.19
N LEU A 11 -16.29 3.63 -4.97
CA LEU A 11 -16.99 2.64 -5.80
C LEU A 11 -18.51 2.64 -5.57
N GLU A 12 -18.99 3.13 -4.42
CA GLU A 12 -20.42 3.23 -4.11
C GLU A 12 -21.17 4.06 -5.16
N GLY A 13 -20.60 5.21 -5.57
CA GLY A 13 -21.21 6.07 -6.58
C GLY A 13 -21.20 5.48 -7.98
N PHE A 14 -20.17 4.73 -8.36
CA PHE A 14 -20.03 4.15 -9.70
C PHE A 14 -20.84 2.87 -9.89
N TYR A 15 -20.96 2.06 -8.84
CA TYR A 15 -21.55 0.72 -8.92
C TYR A 15 -22.84 0.57 -8.12
N HIS A 16 -23.30 1.62 -7.44
CA HIS A 16 -24.49 1.62 -6.59
C HIS A 16 -24.47 0.51 -5.53
N ILE A 17 -23.28 0.29 -4.95
CA ILE A 17 -23.04 -0.68 -3.88
C ILE A 17 -22.85 0.03 -2.54
N ASP A 18 -23.13 -0.64 -1.43
CA ASP A 18 -22.78 -0.13 -0.11
C ASP A 18 -21.26 -0.18 0.09
N GLY A 19 -20.60 0.98 0.07
CA GLY A 19 -19.14 1.07 0.11
C GLY A 19 -18.54 0.56 1.43
N HIS A 20 -19.27 0.71 2.54
CA HIS A 20 -18.84 0.24 3.86
C HIS A 20 -18.82 -1.30 3.96
N THR A 21 -19.88 -1.93 3.47
CA THR A 21 -20.02 -3.39 3.41
C THR A 21 -18.98 -3.96 2.46
N PHE A 22 -18.81 -3.33 1.30
CA PHE A 22 -17.80 -3.75 0.33
C PHE A 22 -16.38 -3.63 0.88
N GLU A 23 -16.03 -2.52 1.54
CA GLU A 23 -14.73 -2.33 2.18
C GLU A 23 -14.42 -3.46 3.19
N LYS A 24 -15.41 -3.81 4.03
CA LYS A 24 -15.29 -4.90 4.99
C LYS A 24 -15.12 -6.25 4.30
N GLN A 25 -15.96 -6.57 3.31
CA GLN A 25 -15.86 -7.84 2.59
C GLN A 25 -14.56 -7.95 1.78
N TYR A 26 -14.10 -6.85 1.20
CA TYR A 26 -12.85 -6.80 0.48
C TYR A 26 -11.69 -7.19 1.39
N LYS A 27 -11.58 -6.54 2.56
CA LYS A 27 -10.52 -6.85 3.53
C LYS A 27 -10.63 -8.25 4.12
N GLU A 28 -11.83 -8.66 4.56
CA GLU A 28 -11.96 -9.88 5.37
C GLU A 28 -12.11 -11.16 4.56
N VAL A 29 -12.49 -11.06 3.28
CA VAL A 29 -12.85 -12.23 2.46
C VAL A 29 -12.20 -12.21 1.08
N LEU A 30 -12.24 -11.09 0.35
CA LEU A 30 -11.93 -11.10 -1.09
C LEU A 30 -10.45 -10.87 -1.41
N SER A 31 -9.75 -10.03 -0.63
CA SER A 31 -8.37 -9.63 -0.92
C SER A 31 -7.32 -10.66 -0.48
N GLY A 32 -7.73 -11.70 0.27
CA GLY A 32 -6.81 -12.65 0.88
C GLY A 32 -5.96 -12.05 2.01
N PHE A 33 -6.27 -10.83 2.49
CA PHE A 33 -5.51 -10.12 3.53
C PHE A 33 -5.21 -10.99 4.77
N ARG A 34 -6.15 -11.86 5.17
CA ARG A 34 -5.99 -12.77 6.31
C ARG A 34 -4.97 -13.90 6.09
N ASN A 35 -4.58 -14.13 4.84
CA ASN A 35 -3.65 -15.18 4.42
C ASN A 35 -2.29 -14.63 3.97
N TRP A 36 -2.05 -13.33 4.11
CA TRP A 36 -0.76 -12.75 3.76
C TRP A 36 0.31 -13.26 4.74
N ASP A 37 1.40 -13.81 4.20
CA ASP A 37 2.57 -14.21 4.99
C ASP A 37 3.17 -13.03 5.77
N GLN A 38 2.92 -11.80 5.28
CA GLN A 38 3.35 -10.55 5.91
C GLN A 38 2.51 -10.14 7.11
N LEU A 39 1.32 -10.72 7.30
CA LEU A 39 0.37 -10.25 8.31
C LEU A 39 0.93 -10.33 9.74
N GLU A 40 1.72 -11.36 10.04
CA GLU A 40 2.29 -11.60 11.38
C GLU A 40 3.37 -10.57 11.76
N HIS A 41 4.11 -10.06 10.78
CA HIS A 41 5.21 -9.11 11.01
C HIS A 41 4.92 -7.71 10.45
N ALA A 42 3.69 -7.44 10.01
CA ALA A 42 3.34 -6.19 9.34
C ALA A 42 3.55 -4.96 10.26
N ASP A 43 3.42 -5.15 11.57
CA ASP A 43 3.63 -4.13 12.58
C ASP A 43 5.13 -3.82 12.84
N GLU A 44 6.04 -4.76 12.52
CA GLU A 44 7.48 -4.55 12.66
C GLU A 44 8.05 -3.59 11.58
N TRP A 45 7.34 -3.43 10.46
CA TRP A 45 7.80 -2.66 9.28
C TRP A 45 7.00 -1.37 9.09
N LEU A 46 6.40 -0.85 10.17
CA LEU A 46 5.68 0.42 10.15
C LEU A 46 6.64 1.59 9.94
N LEU A 47 6.42 2.36 8.87
CA LEU A 47 7.10 3.62 8.62
C LEU A 47 6.27 4.76 9.19
N PHE A 48 6.70 5.34 10.31
CA PHE A 48 6.14 6.60 10.78
C PHE A 48 6.83 7.77 10.08
N PRO A 49 6.12 8.88 9.80
CA PRO A 49 6.74 10.10 9.29
C PRO A 49 7.95 10.54 10.12
N ASP A 50 7.88 10.37 11.45
CA ASP A 50 8.97 10.65 12.38
C ASP A 50 10.20 9.72 12.21
N ASN A 51 10.04 8.54 11.59
CA ASN A 51 11.14 7.64 11.24
C ASN A 51 11.79 8.00 9.91
N ILE A 52 11.29 9.00 9.19
CA ILE A 52 11.91 9.55 7.98
C ILE A 52 12.65 10.82 8.39
N GLY A 53 13.97 10.69 8.55
CA GLY A 53 14.84 11.81 8.88
C GLY A 53 14.92 12.81 7.73
N PRO A 54 15.36 14.05 8.00
CA PRO A 54 15.53 15.07 6.97
C PRO A 54 16.62 14.72 5.94
N SER A 55 17.44 13.71 6.23
CA SER A 55 18.57 13.28 5.40
C SER A 55 18.31 11.89 4.81
N ILE A 56 17.56 11.85 3.71
CA ILE A 56 17.39 10.65 2.89
C ILE A 56 18.44 10.65 1.78
N ALA A 57 19.13 9.53 1.61
CA ALA A 57 20.08 9.33 0.52
C ALA A 57 19.59 8.20 -0.40
N ILE A 58 19.74 8.38 -1.71
CA ILE A 58 19.64 7.28 -2.67
C ILE A 58 20.93 6.47 -2.54
N ASP A 59 20.80 5.19 -2.19
CA ASP A 59 21.94 4.29 -2.04
C ASP A 59 22.19 3.52 -3.33
N GLU A 60 21.13 2.94 -3.90
CA GLU A 60 21.21 2.15 -5.14
C GLU A 60 20.00 2.40 -6.05
N SER A 61 20.26 2.38 -7.36
CA SER A 61 19.23 2.27 -8.39
C SER A 61 19.55 1.10 -9.32
N SER A 62 18.58 0.21 -9.51
CA SER A 62 18.73 -0.96 -10.38
C SER A 62 17.54 -1.12 -11.32
N LEU A 63 17.82 -1.52 -12.56
CA LEU A 63 16.80 -1.84 -13.54
C LEU A 63 16.63 -3.36 -13.58
N SER A 64 15.45 -3.86 -13.22
CA SER A 64 15.16 -5.30 -13.19
C SER A 64 13.77 -5.56 -13.74
N ASN A 65 13.64 -6.57 -14.62
CA ASN A 65 12.38 -6.95 -15.28
C ASN A 65 11.61 -5.79 -15.94
N GLY A 66 12.30 -4.75 -16.41
CA GLY A 66 11.68 -3.58 -17.05
C GLY A 66 11.20 -2.50 -16.09
N GLU A 67 11.45 -2.64 -14.79
CA GLU A 67 11.11 -1.66 -13.76
C GLU A 67 12.38 -1.11 -13.09
N LEU A 68 12.33 0.17 -12.69
CA LEU A 68 13.40 0.84 -11.96
C LEU A 68 13.12 0.75 -10.46
N TYR A 69 14.03 0.11 -9.74
CA TYR A 69 14.03 0.04 -8.29
C TYR A 69 15.04 1.04 -7.73
N THR A 70 14.63 1.82 -6.73
CA THR A 70 15.52 2.76 -6.02
C THR A 70 15.47 2.47 -4.54
N PHE A 71 16.62 2.14 -3.96
CA PHE A 71 16.78 1.94 -2.53
C PHE A 71 17.19 3.28 -1.89
N VAL A 72 16.45 3.66 -0.86
CA VAL A 72 16.69 4.89 -0.11
C VAL A 72 17.02 4.55 1.33
N THR A 73 18.05 5.22 1.85
CA THR A 73 18.51 5.04 3.23
C THR A 73 18.27 6.33 4.00
N ASN A 74 17.65 6.20 5.17
CA ASN A 74 17.59 7.27 6.14
C ASN A 74 18.90 7.30 6.95
N ARG A 75 19.62 8.42 6.95
CA ARG A 75 20.94 8.57 7.60
C ARG A 75 20.86 9.20 8.98
#